data_AF-A0A368QQ90-F1
#
_entry.id   AF-A0A368QQ90-F1
#
_cell.length_a   1.000
_cell.length_b   1.000
_cell.length_c   1.000
_cell.angle_alpha   90.00
_cell.angle_beta   90.00
_cell.angle_gamma   90.00
#
_symmetry.space_group_name_H-M   'P 1'
#
loop_
_entity.id
_entity.type
_entity.pdbx_description
1 polymer ?
#
loop_
_entity_poly.entity_id
_entity_poly.type
_entity_poly.pdbx_seq_one_letter_code
_entity_poly.pdbx_strand_id
1 'polypeptide(L)'
;MVILTPMLNGQKNNQMVILHSCSEKTAEVAAPMASQLSSLAATAGLCLLSALAIALLAVTIYILGVVASFAVFCIREYAWRAHDRPPLLGTVFRLLKNFNRLFDEHVEYALAHRTSRILFLGHSELWTSDPQVIEHILKTSFSKYRKGDFNIQIMKDLFGDGIFATDGKKWRHQRKLASHEFSTRVLRDFSSVVFRINAAKLAEKISSAAANGTAIDMQDLLMKTTMDSIFKVGFGFELNTLSGSDEPSMQFSEAFDEANFLVFHRYVDIFWKLKRLLNIGSEAKLKRNIEIIDNFVMQLIHQKREQMKNGRDYATAKKKGREDILTRFRGCLGTPY
;
A
#
# COMPACT_ATOMS: atom_id res chain seq x y z
N MET A 1 -87.98 38.85 41.40
CA MET A 1 -86.84 39.74 41.07
C MET A 1 -85.59 38.88 41.09
N VAL A 2 -84.89 38.80 39.95
CA VAL A 2 -83.43 38.50 39.81
C VAL A 2 -83.00 37.06 40.19
N ILE A 3 -82.77 36.12 39.28
CA ILE A 3 -81.79 36.01 38.16
C ILE A 3 -80.33 35.91 38.65
N LEU A 4 -79.64 34.86 38.15
CA LEU A 4 -78.18 34.65 38.06
C LEU A 4 -77.39 34.30 39.34
N THR A 5 -77.38 33.01 39.71
CA THR A 5 -76.11 32.32 40.04
C THR A 5 -76.22 30.80 39.88
N PRO A 6 -76.16 30.29 38.64
CA PRO A 6 -75.27 29.15 38.39
C PRO A 6 -74.55 29.33 37.04
N MET A 7 -73.59 30.26 36.97
CA MET A 7 -72.78 30.51 35.76
C MET A 7 -71.26 30.37 36.01
N LEU A 8 -70.85 29.93 37.21
CA LEU A 8 -69.43 29.71 37.54
C LEU A 8 -69.03 28.24 37.71
N ASN A 9 -69.98 27.32 37.89
CA ASN A 9 -69.70 25.87 37.90
C ASN A 9 -69.64 25.25 36.48
N GLY A 10 -70.25 25.91 35.48
CA GLY A 10 -70.24 25.41 34.09
C GLY A 10 -68.93 25.62 33.34
N GLN A 11 -68.14 26.64 33.70
CA GLN A 11 -66.91 26.97 32.98
C GLN A 11 -65.71 26.07 33.36
N LYS A 12 -65.59 25.66 34.64
CA LYS A 12 -64.53 24.72 35.06
C LYS A 12 -64.76 23.30 34.54
N ASN A 13 -66.01 22.83 34.53
CA ASN A 13 -66.35 21.50 33.99
C ASN A 13 -66.15 21.44 32.47
N ASN A 14 -66.49 22.50 31.72
CA ASN A 14 -66.28 22.50 30.27
C ASN A 14 -64.79 22.51 29.88
N GLN A 15 -63.92 23.24 30.57
CA GLN A 15 -62.48 23.19 30.29
C GLN A 15 -61.85 21.82 30.62
N MET A 16 -62.26 21.20 31.72
CA MET A 16 -61.77 19.86 32.10
C MET A 16 -62.28 18.77 31.14
N VAL A 17 -63.53 18.86 30.68
CA VAL A 17 -64.11 17.95 29.67
C VAL A 17 -63.47 18.12 28.29
N ILE A 18 -63.14 19.36 27.89
CA ILE A 18 -62.46 19.61 26.61
C ILE A 18 -61.03 19.09 26.64
N LEU A 19 -60.29 19.26 27.75
CA LEU A 19 -58.94 18.69 27.90
C LEU A 19 -58.95 17.16 27.94
N HIS A 20 -59.91 16.55 28.64
CA HIS A 20 -60.05 15.09 28.70
C HIS A 20 -60.44 14.50 27.33
N SER A 21 -61.39 15.13 26.63
CA SER A 21 -61.82 14.72 25.29
C SER A 21 -60.72 14.93 24.23
N CYS A 22 -59.90 15.98 24.36
CA CYS A 22 -58.75 16.20 23.49
C CYS A 22 -57.63 15.18 23.78
N SER A 23 -57.41 14.81 25.04
CA SER A 23 -56.47 13.76 25.45
C SER A 23 -56.92 12.36 24.99
N GLU A 24 -58.23 12.04 25.08
CA GLU A 24 -58.78 10.79 24.59
C GLU A 24 -58.68 10.68 23.07
N LYS A 25 -59.07 11.74 22.34
CA LYS A 25 -58.96 11.75 20.87
C LYS A 25 -57.51 11.71 20.38
N THR A 26 -56.57 12.33 21.09
CA THR A 26 -55.14 12.21 20.74
C THR A 26 -54.58 10.83 21.06
N ALA A 27 -55.02 10.18 22.15
CA ALA A 27 -54.65 8.80 22.45
C ALA A 27 -55.26 7.78 21.46
N GLU A 28 -56.51 7.99 21.04
CA GLU A 28 -57.26 7.13 20.11
C GLU A 28 -56.68 7.15 18.69
N VAL A 29 -56.07 8.28 18.28
CA VAL A 29 -55.35 8.40 17.00
C VAL A 29 -53.88 7.96 17.12
N ALA A 30 -53.22 8.19 18.26
CA ALA A 30 -51.81 7.85 18.44
C ALA A 30 -51.57 6.33 18.58
N ALA A 31 -52.47 5.59 19.23
CA ALA A 31 -52.33 4.15 19.43
C ALA A 31 -52.30 3.31 18.13
N PRO A 32 -53.22 3.50 17.16
CA PRO A 32 -53.17 2.79 15.88
C PRO A 32 -52.00 3.25 14.99
N MET A 33 -51.59 4.52 15.08
CA MET A 33 -50.43 5.01 14.33
C MET A 33 -49.12 4.38 14.85
N ALA A 34 -48.97 4.25 16.17
CA ALA A 34 -47.83 3.59 16.81
C ALA A 34 -47.78 2.08 16.48
N SER A 35 -48.91 1.39 16.44
CA SER A 35 -48.97 -0.03 16.08
C SER A 35 -48.62 -0.26 14.59
N GLN A 36 -49.07 0.61 13.68
CA GLN A 36 -48.68 0.56 12.27
C GLN A 36 -47.18 0.88 12.05
N LEU A 37 -46.62 1.84 12.80
CA LEU A 37 -45.18 2.10 12.77
C LEU A 37 -44.36 0.90 13.27
N SER A 38 -44.83 0.23 14.33
CA SER A 38 -44.16 -0.97 14.84
C SER A 38 -44.20 -2.17 13.88
N SER A 39 -45.30 -2.34 13.15
CA SER A 39 -45.45 -3.43 12.16
C SER A 39 -44.65 -3.15 10.88
N LEU A 40 -44.57 -1.89 10.43
CA LEU A 40 -43.67 -1.49 9.34
C LEU A 40 -42.20 -1.69 9.74
N ALA A 41 -41.82 -1.31 10.96
CA ALA A 41 -40.46 -1.52 11.45
C ALA A 41 -40.11 -3.02 11.54
N ALA A 42 -41.05 -3.86 11.98
CA ALA A 42 -40.86 -5.31 12.05
C ALA A 42 -40.71 -5.96 10.66
N THR A 43 -41.55 -5.56 9.68
CA THR A 43 -41.47 -6.07 8.31
C THR A 43 -40.19 -5.59 7.59
N ALA A 44 -39.81 -4.32 7.77
CA ALA A 44 -38.53 -3.81 7.28
C ALA A 44 -37.33 -4.56 7.90
N GLY A 45 -37.37 -4.85 9.20
CA GLY A 45 -36.36 -5.64 9.89
C GLY A 45 -36.24 -7.07 9.35
N LEU A 46 -37.37 -7.74 9.09
CA LEU A 46 -37.39 -9.09 8.52
C LEU A 46 -36.82 -9.13 7.09
N CYS A 47 -37.14 -8.11 6.27
CA CYS A 47 -36.58 -7.95 4.93
C CYS A 47 -35.06 -7.70 4.96
N LEU A 48 -34.58 -6.94 5.95
CA LEU A 48 -33.14 -6.69 6.11
C LEU A 48 -32.39 -7.97 6.51
N LEU A 49 -32.96 -8.75 7.43
CA LEU A 49 -32.39 -10.03 7.86
C LEU A 49 -32.37 -11.06 6.72
N SER A 50 -33.43 -11.15 5.91
CA SER A 50 -33.47 -12.06 4.76
C SER A 50 -32.49 -11.65 3.67
N ALA A 51 -32.37 -10.36 3.38
CA ALA A 51 -31.38 -9.84 2.44
C ALA A 51 -29.93 -10.12 2.90
N LEU A 52 -29.63 -9.93 4.19
CA LEU A 52 -28.33 -10.28 4.77
C LEU A 52 -28.06 -11.78 4.70
N ALA A 53 -29.05 -12.63 4.99
CA ALA A 53 -28.91 -14.07 4.89
C ALA A 53 -28.63 -14.54 3.45
N ILE A 54 -29.34 -13.98 2.46
CA ILE A 54 -29.09 -14.26 1.04
C ILE A 54 -27.69 -13.80 0.63
N ALA A 55 -27.28 -12.60 1.06
CA ALA A 55 -25.94 -12.10 0.77
C ALA A 55 -24.84 -12.99 1.38
N LEU A 56 -25.02 -13.44 2.63
CA LEU A 56 -24.10 -14.36 3.30
C LEU A 56 -24.05 -15.71 2.58
N LEU A 57 -25.21 -16.26 2.16
CA LEU A 57 -25.27 -17.50 1.40
C LEU A 57 -24.57 -17.37 0.03
N ALA A 58 -24.78 -16.26 -0.67
CA ALA A 58 -24.11 -16.01 -1.95
C ALA A 58 -22.58 -15.93 -1.78
N VAL A 59 -22.12 -15.26 -0.72
CA VAL A 59 -20.69 -15.17 -0.37
C VAL A 59 -20.12 -16.54 0.00
N THR A 60 -20.83 -17.36 0.79
CA THR A 60 -20.35 -18.70 1.16
C THR A 60 -20.29 -19.62 -0.05
N ILE A 61 -21.29 -19.62 -0.94
CA ILE A 61 -21.28 -20.39 -2.19
C ILE A 61 -20.11 -19.94 -3.08
N TYR A 62 -19.88 -18.62 -3.21
CA TYR A 62 -18.76 -18.10 -3.97
C TYR A 62 -17.40 -18.58 -3.40
N ILE A 63 -17.22 -18.49 -2.08
CA ILE A 63 -16.00 -18.96 -1.42
C ILE A 63 -15.80 -20.46 -1.64
N LEU A 64 -16.85 -21.28 -1.46
CA LEU A 64 -16.80 -22.72 -1.72
C LEU A 64 -16.44 -23.02 -3.19
N GLY A 65 -16.99 -22.27 -4.14
CA GLY A 65 -16.66 -22.40 -5.56
C GLY A 65 -15.19 -22.06 -5.85
N VAL A 66 -14.65 -20.99 -5.25
CA VAL A 66 -13.23 -20.63 -5.38
C VAL A 66 -12.33 -21.70 -4.77
N VAL A 67 -12.67 -22.20 -3.57
CA VAL A 67 -11.91 -23.26 -2.90
C VAL A 67 -11.95 -24.56 -3.70
N ALA A 68 -13.12 -24.97 -4.20
CA ALA A 68 -13.26 -26.15 -5.04
C ALA A 68 -12.47 -26.01 -6.35
N SER A 69 -12.56 -24.86 -7.03
CA SER A 69 -11.78 -24.55 -8.23
C SER A 69 -10.27 -24.64 -7.97
N PHE A 70 -9.80 -24.07 -6.86
CA PHE A 70 -8.40 -24.16 -6.48
C PHE A 70 -7.98 -25.58 -6.12
N ALA A 71 -8.83 -26.35 -5.45
CA ALA A 71 -8.58 -27.75 -5.14
C ALA A 71 -8.47 -28.58 -6.43
N VAL A 72 -9.39 -28.40 -7.38
CA VAL A 72 -9.33 -29.05 -8.70
C VAL A 72 -8.07 -28.64 -9.45
N PHE A 73 -7.68 -27.37 -9.43
CA PHE A 73 -6.44 -26.90 -10.02
C PHE A 73 -5.21 -27.56 -9.38
N CYS A 74 -5.16 -27.65 -8.06
CA CYS A 74 -4.10 -28.36 -7.33
C CYS A 74 -4.07 -29.83 -7.72
N ILE A 75 -5.20 -30.54 -7.67
CA ILE A 75 -5.30 -31.95 -8.06
C ILE A 75 -4.80 -32.13 -9.49
N ARG A 76 -5.17 -31.23 -10.41
CA ARG A 76 -4.68 -31.28 -11.79
C ARG A 76 -3.16 -31.14 -11.85
N GLU A 77 -2.58 -30.15 -11.17
CA GLU A 77 -1.13 -29.93 -11.19
C GLU A 77 -0.32 -31.01 -10.44
N TYR A 78 -0.92 -31.67 -9.44
CA TYR A 78 -0.31 -32.79 -8.71
C TYR A 78 -0.48 -34.14 -9.42
N ALA A 79 -1.63 -34.40 -10.06
CA ALA A 79 -1.92 -35.64 -10.76
C ALA A 79 -1.27 -35.69 -12.14
N TRP A 80 -1.25 -34.57 -12.87
CA TRP A 80 -0.58 -34.43 -14.16
C TRP A 80 0.90 -34.07 -13.97
N ARG A 81 1.59 -34.80 -13.09
CA ARG A 81 3.06 -34.80 -12.99
C ARG A 81 3.65 -35.36 -14.29
N ALA A 82 3.61 -34.55 -15.35
CA ALA A 82 4.40 -34.79 -16.53
C ALA A 82 5.87 -34.88 -16.08
N HIS A 83 6.56 -35.95 -16.50
CA HIS A 83 7.95 -36.21 -16.14
C HIS A 83 8.89 -35.04 -16.52
N ASP A 84 8.45 -34.21 -17.48
CA ASP A 84 9.20 -33.08 -18.01
C ASP A 84 8.99 -31.75 -17.23
N ARG A 85 8.22 -31.76 -16.14
CA ARG A 85 7.97 -30.54 -15.35
C ARG A 85 8.86 -30.48 -14.10
N PRO A 86 9.35 -29.28 -13.73
CA PRO A 86 10.09 -29.11 -12.49
C PRO A 86 9.25 -29.48 -11.25
N PRO A 87 9.90 -29.93 -10.16
CA PRO A 87 9.25 -30.38 -8.94
C PRO A 87 8.36 -29.30 -8.34
N LEU A 88 7.21 -29.74 -7.81
CA LEU A 88 6.26 -28.84 -7.15
C LEU A 88 6.51 -28.81 -5.65
N LEU A 89 6.87 -27.63 -5.12
CA LEU A 89 7.25 -27.43 -3.72
C LEU A 89 6.06 -27.26 -2.77
N GLY A 90 4.92 -26.87 -3.32
CA GLY A 90 3.71 -26.60 -2.55
C GLY A 90 2.85 -25.52 -3.19
N THR A 91 2.13 -24.80 -2.33
CA THR A 91 1.22 -23.73 -2.69
C THR A 91 1.60 -22.44 -1.95
N VAL A 92 0.98 -21.32 -2.32
CA VAL A 92 1.09 -20.03 -1.64
C VAL A 92 0.87 -20.11 -0.12
N PHE A 93 0.08 -21.07 0.37
CA PHE A 93 -0.14 -21.27 1.81
C PHE A 93 1.13 -21.68 2.56
N ARG A 94 2.06 -22.39 1.90
CA ARG A 94 3.37 -22.69 2.48
C ARG A 94 4.20 -21.43 2.65
N LEU A 95 4.18 -20.54 1.66
CA LEU A 95 4.86 -19.24 1.73
C LEU A 95 4.26 -18.36 2.83
N LEU A 96 2.93 -18.34 2.93
CA LEU A 96 2.24 -17.59 3.98
C LEU A 96 2.63 -18.09 5.38
N LYS A 97 2.66 -19.41 5.58
CA LYS A 97 3.05 -20.01 6.87
C LYS A 97 4.51 -19.68 7.23
N ASN A 98 5.40 -19.66 6.25
CA ASN A 98 6.84 -19.49 6.45
C ASN A 98 7.33 -18.10 6.03
N PHE A 99 6.46 -17.08 5.97
CA PHE A 99 6.80 -15.77 5.42
C PHE A 99 7.98 -15.11 6.14
N ASN A 100 8.05 -15.25 7.47
CA ASN A 100 9.16 -14.72 8.28
C ASN A 100 10.50 -15.42 8.01
N ARG A 101 10.49 -16.58 7.34
CA ARG A 101 11.66 -17.37 6.93
C ARG A 101 11.70 -17.56 5.41
N LEU A 102 11.05 -16.68 4.65
CA LEU A 102 10.88 -16.84 3.20
C LEU A 102 12.23 -16.99 2.48
N PHE A 103 13.23 -16.21 2.88
CA PHE A 103 14.56 -16.26 2.28
C PHE A 103 15.31 -17.55 2.65
N ASP A 104 15.18 -18.06 3.88
CA ASP A 104 15.75 -19.36 4.26
C ASP A 104 15.14 -20.47 3.39
N GLU A 105 13.82 -20.47 3.23
CA GLU A 105 13.11 -21.44 2.39
C GLU A 105 13.57 -21.35 0.93
N HIS A 106 13.73 -20.13 0.39
CA HIS A 106 14.25 -19.95 -0.98
C HIS A 106 15.64 -20.57 -1.15
N VAL A 107 16.53 -20.41 -0.17
CA VAL A 107 17.88 -21.00 -0.20
C VAL A 107 17.79 -22.53 -0.12
N GLU A 108 17.01 -23.07 0.81
CA GLU A 108 16.81 -24.53 0.93
C GLU A 108 16.30 -25.13 -0.38
N TYR A 109 15.35 -24.47 -1.05
CA TYR A 109 14.86 -24.92 -2.35
C TYR A 109 15.90 -24.83 -3.46
N ALA A 110 16.62 -23.71 -3.54
CA ALA A 110 17.65 -23.52 -4.55
C ALA A 110 18.78 -24.56 -4.43
N LEU A 111 19.05 -25.03 -3.20
CA LEU A 111 20.01 -26.11 -2.92
C LEU A 111 19.46 -27.49 -3.28
N ALA A 112 18.18 -27.77 -3.00
CA ALA A 112 17.55 -29.05 -3.30
C ALA A 112 17.25 -29.24 -4.80
N HIS A 113 16.78 -28.18 -5.46
CA HIS A 113 16.35 -28.19 -6.85
C HIS A 113 16.73 -26.88 -7.53
N ARG A 114 17.48 -26.96 -8.64
CA ARG A 114 17.85 -25.76 -9.41
C ARG A 114 16.65 -25.04 -10.02
N THR A 115 15.59 -25.78 -10.32
CA THR A 115 14.35 -25.21 -10.82
C THR A 115 13.18 -25.95 -10.18
N SER A 116 12.19 -25.21 -9.73
CA SER A 116 11.05 -25.72 -8.99
C SER A 116 9.80 -24.89 -9.30
N ARG A 117 8.63 -25.40 -8.91
CA ARG A 117 7.36 -24.71 -9.10
C ARG A 117 6.63 -24.53 -7.78
N ILE A 118 5.83 -23.47 -7.72
CA ILE A 118 4.88 -23.24 -6.65
C ILE A 118 3.52 -22.84 -7.23
N LEU A 119 2.43 -23.25 -6.58
CA LEU A 119 1.07 -22.92 -7.01
C LEU A 119 0.51 -21.72 -6.26
N PHE A 120 0.06 -20.73 -7.00
CA PHE A 120 -0.73 -19.61 -6.51
C PHE A 120 -2.20 -19.80 -6.89
N LEU A 121 -3.07 -18.94 -6.34
CA LEU A 121 -4.47 -18.92 -6.74
C LEU A 121 -4.58 -18.47 -8.21
N GLY A 122 -4.86 -19.41 -9.10
CA GLY A 122 -5.10 -19.14 -10.52
C GLY A 122 -3.87 -19.19 -11.44
N HIS A 123 -2.66 -19.38 -10.90
CA HIS A 123 -1.44 -19.55 -11.70
C HIS A 123 -0.39 -20.42 -11.00
N SER A 124 0.65 -20.81 -11.74
CA SER A 124 1.85 -21.46 -11.19
C SER A 124 3.05 -20.58 -11.49
N GLU A 125 3.95 -20.45 -10.51
CA GLU A 125 5.21 -19.75 -10.66
C GLU A 125 6.37 -20.73 -10.76
N LEU A 126 7.33 -20.39 -11.60
CA LEU A 126 8.59 -21.10 -11.76
C LEU A 126 9.66 -20.35 -10.98
N TRP A 127 10.32 -21.04 -10.06
CA TRP A 127 11.47 -20.54 -9.32
C TRP A 127 12.71 -21.25 -9.81
N THR A 128 13.77 -20.49 -10.08
CA THR A 128 14.99 -21.07 -10.65
C THR A 128 16.24 -20.37 -10.12
N SER A 129 17.20 -21.17 -9.71
CA SER A 129 18.59 -20.82 -9.45
C SER A 129 19.52 -21.33 -10.56
N ASP A 130 18.97 -21.87 -11.65
CA ASP A 130 19.75 -22.35 -12.79
C ASP A 130 20.26 -21.16 -13.64
N PRO A 131 21.59 -20.95 -13.75
CA PRO A 131 22.14 -19.81 -14.49
C PRO A 131 21.73 -19.79 -15.97
N GLN A 132 21.53 -20.94 -16.62
CA GLN A 132 21.15 -20.99 -18.04
C GLN A 132 19.70 -20.53 -18.23
N VAL A 133 18.81 -20.93 -17.32
CA VAL A 133 17.41 -20.49 -17.33
C VAL A 133 17.33 -18.99 -17.02
N ILE A 134 18.11 -18.52 -16.03
CA ILE A 134 18.20 -17.10 -15.67
C ILE A 134 18.71 -16.28 -16.87
N GLU A 135 19.78 -16.72 -17.55
CA GLU A 135 20.30 -16.04 -18.75
C GLU A 135 19.24 -16.02 -19.86
N HIS A 136 18.54 -17.13 -20.07
CA HIS A 136 17.47 -17.19 -21.06
C HIS A 136 16.38 -16.13 -20.80
N ILE A 137 15.92 -16.03 -19.55
CA ILE A 137 14.84 -15.11 -19.15
C ILE A 137 15.31 -13.65 -19.18
N LEU A 138 16.47 -13.36 -18.57
CA LEU A 138 16.90 -11.98 -18.32
C LEU A 138 17.70 -11.36 -19.47
N LYS A 139 18.21 -12.16 -20.40
CA LYS A 139 19.08 -11.69 -21.50
C LYS A 139 18.61 -12.20 -22.86
N THR A 140 18.67 -13.51 -23.11
CA THR A 140 18.51 -14.07 -24.47
C THR A 140 17.10 -13.89 -25.02
N SER A 141 16.08 -14.04 -24.18
CA SER A 141 14.67 -13.95 -24.56
C SER A 141 13.91 -12.89 -23.74
N PHE A 142 14.62 -11.86 -23.25
CA PHE A 142 14.05 -10.83 -22.36
C PHE A 142 12.71 -10.25 -22.85
N SER A 143 12.56 -9.98 -24.15
CA SER A 143 11.32 -9.40 -24.69
C SER A 143 10.09 -10.32 -24.62
N LYS A 144 10.29 -11.62 -24.40
CA LYS A 144 9.20 -12.60 -24.22
C LYS A 144 8.69 -12.64 -22.78
N TYR A 145 9.50 -12.19 -21.82
CA TYR A 145 9.16 -12.18 -20.41
C TYR A 145 8.76 -10.77 -19.96
N ARG A 146 7.59 -10.67 -19.35
CA ARG A 146 7.06 -9.41 -18.79
C ARG A 146 6.92 -9.58 -17.29
N LYS A 147 6.93 -8.47 -16.54
CA LYS A 147 6.55 -8.53 -15.11
C LYS A 147 5.09 -8.97 -14.98
N GLY A 148 4.24 -8.50 -15.89
CA GLY A 148 2.87 -8.95 -16.01
C GLY A 148 1.93 -8.34 -14.97
N ASP A 149 0.62 -8.48 -15.22
CA ASP A 149 -0.41 -7.75 -14.49
C ASP A 149 -0.48 -8.13 -13.00
N PHE A 150 -0.09 -9.35 -12.64
CA PHE A 150 -0.03 -9.79 -11.25
C PHE A 150 0.98 -8.96 -10.44
N ASN A 151 2.24 -8.89 -10.90
CA ASN A 151 3.29 -8.10 -10.26
C ASN A 151 2.99 -6.60 -10.31
N ILE A 152 2.49 -6.11 -11.45
CA ILE A 152 2.14 -4.70 -11.61
C ILE A 152 1.06 -4.30 -10.61
N GLN A 153 -0.02 -5.07 -10.47
CA GLN A 153 -1.09 -4.77 -9.52
C GLN A 153 -0.61 -4.70 -8.06
N ILE A 154 0.33 -5.58 -7.69
CA ILE A 154 0.89 -5.60 -6.33
C ILE A 154 1.73 -4.33 -6.07
N MET A 155 2.61 -3.98 -7.01
CA MET A 155 3.62 -2.93 -6.84
C MET A 155 3.10 -1.51 -7.14
N LYS A 156 2.00 -1.37 -7.89
CA LYS A 156 1.54 -0.09 -8.44
C LYS A 156 1.21 0.97 -7.39
N ASP A 157 0.72 0.59 -6.22
CA ASP A 157 0.32 1.59 -5.21
C ASP A 157 1.51 2.35 -4.63
N LEU A 158 2.67 1.69 -4.48
CA LEU A 158 3.89 2.32 -3.95
C LEU A 158 4.77 2.90 -5.06
N PHE A 159 4.91 2.20 -6.18
CA PHE A 159 5.83 2.60 -7.25
C PHE A 159 5.14 3.33 -8.40
N GLY A 160 3.82 3.50 -8.32
CA GLY A 160 3.00 4.08 -9.37
C GLY A 160 3.20 3.37 -10.70
N ASP A 161 3.27 4.19 -11.74
CA ASP A 161 3.57 3.78 -13.11
C ASP A 161 5.09 3.82 -13.41
N GLY A 162 5.91 3.68 -12.37
CA GLY A 162 7.36 3.77 -12.42
C GLY A 162 8.04 2.51 -12.99
N ILE A 163 9.36 2.58 -13.07
CA ILE A 163 10.21 1.59 -13.73
C ILE A 163 10.07 0.16 -13.16
N PHE A 164 9.67 0.04 -11.90
CA PHE A 164 9.46 -1.25 -11.22
C PHE A 164 8.10 -1.86 -11.49
N ALA A 165 7.09 -1.06 -11.86
CA ALA A 165 5.68 -1.46 -11.99
C ALA A 165 5.12 -1.25 -13.41
N THR A 166 5.99 -1.29 -14.42
CA THR A 166 5.57 -1.17 -15.83
C THR A 166 6.39 -2.04 -16.77
N ASP A 167 5.86 -2.30 -17.96
CA ASP A 167 6.45 -3.15 -19.00
C ASP A 167 6.51 -2.45 -20.37
N GLY A 168 7.15 -3.10 -21.34
CA GLY A 168 7.13 -2.69 -22.74
C GLY A 168 7.81 -1.34 -23.01
N LYS A 169 7.18 -0.52 -23.87
CA LYS A 169 7.75 0.76 -24.32
C LYS A 169 7.93 1.76 -23.17
N LYS A 170 6.97 1.81 -22.24
CA LYS A 170 7.01 2.71 -21.07
C LYS A 170 8.21 2.39 -20.18
N TRP A 171 8.40 1.10 -19.86
CA TRP A 171 9.57 0.63 -19.13
C TRP A 171 10.87 0.94 -19.87
N ARG A 172 10.93 0.65 -21.18
CA ARG A 172 12.15 0.88 -21.98
C ARG A 172 12.54 2.36 -21.98
N HIS A 173 11.56 3.25 -22.11
CA HIS A 173 11.77 4.70 -22.06
C HIS A 173 12.35 5.14 -20.71
N GLN A 174 11.69 4.76 -19.60
CA GLN A 174 12.15 5.08 -18.25
C GLN A 174 13.53 4.47 -17.94
N ARG A 175 13.78 3.23 -18.36
CA ARG A 175 15.07 2.53 -18.18
C ARG A 175 16.19 3.23 -18.93
N LYS A 176 15.93 3.70 -20.16
CA LYS A 176 16.89 4.47 -20.94
C LYS A 176 17.24 5.78 -20.23
N LEU A 177 16.23 6.54 -19.79
CA LEU A 177 16.47 7.78 -19.04
C LEU A 177 17.28 7.52 -17.76
N ALA A 178 16.88 6.53 -16.94
CA ALA A 178 17.60 6.17 -15.73
C ALA A 178 19.06 5.74 -16.00
N SER A 179 19.33 5.04 -17.10
CA SER A 179 20.69 4.59 -17.43
C SER A 179 21.70 5.73 -17.63
N HIS A 180 21.23 6.90 -18.09
CA HIS A 180 22.08 8.09 -18.21
C HIS A 180 22.41 8.69 -16.84
N GLU A 181 21.42 8.73 -15.94
CA GLU A 181 21.55 9.24 -14.57
C GLU A 181 22.46 8.39 -13.69
N PHE A 182 22.49 7.07 -13.92
CA PHE A 182 23.35 6.14 -13.20
C PHE A 182 24.63 5.80 -13.97
N SER A 183 25.08 6.67 -14.88
CA SER A 183 26.36 6.49 -15.57
C SER A 183 27.55 6.65 -14.60
N THR A 184 28.66 5.96 -14.90
CA THR A 184 29.88 5.99 -14.07
C THR A 184 30.37 7.41 -13.79
N ARG A 185 30.26 8.30 -14.78
CA ARG A 185 30.65 9.71 -14.64
C ARG A 185 29.80 10.42 -13.59
N VAL A 186 28.47 10.32 -13.68
CA VAL A 186 27.55 10.98 -12.75
C VAL A 186 27.75 10.47 -11.33
N LEU A 187 27.87 9.14 -11.16
CA LEU A 187 28.10 8.53 -9.85
C LEU A 187 29.43 8.99 -9.22
N ARG A 188 30.50 9.06 -10.01
CA ARG A 188 31.82 9.49 -9.54
C ARG A 188 31.82 10.97 -9.17
N ASP A 189 31.35 11.83 -10.08
CA ASP A 189 31.54 13.27 -9.99
C ASP A 189 30.58 13.93 -8.98
N PHE A 190 29.40 13.33 -8.74
CA PHE A 190 28.38 13.87 -7.84
C PHE A 190 28.10 12.97 -6.63
N SER A 191 27.68 11.72 -6.86
CA SER A 191 27.22 10.84 -5.78
C SER A 191 28.32 10.47 -4.79
N SER A 192 29.57 10.30 -5.25
CA SER A 192 30.68 9.91 -4.37
C SER A 192 30.95 10.91 -3.24
N VAL A 193 30.76 12.22 -3.50
CA VAL A 193 30.94 13.27 -2.49
C VAL A 193 29.88 13.12 -1.42
N VAL A 194 28.61 12.94 -1.82
CA VAL A 194 27.49 12.74 -0.90
C VAL A 194 27.70 11.49 -0.05
N PHE A 195 28.08 10.37 -0.68
CA PHE A 195 28.32 9.12 0.03
C PHE A 195 29.47 9.22 1.03
N ARG A 196 30.57 9.91 0.68
CA ARG A 196 31.68 10.13 1.61
C ARG A 196 31.28 10.97 2.83
N ILE A 197 30.48 12.02 2.61
CA ILE A 197 29.98 12.86 3.71
C ILE A 197 29.11 12.04 4.66
N ASN A 198 28.13 11.30 4.14
CA ASN A 198 27.23 10.51 4.97
C ASN A 198 27.92 9.31 5.62
N ALA A 199 28.91 8.70 4.95
CA ALA A 199 29.76 7.66 5.56
C ALA A 199 30.58 8.21 6.74
N ALA A 200 31.09 9.45 6.64
CA ALA A 200 31.77 10.09 7.77
C ALA A 200 30.82 10.34 8.95
N LYS A 201 29.60 10.85 8.69
CA LYS A 201 28.56 11.02 9.73
C LYS A 201 28.19 9.69 10.41
N LEU A 202 28.09 8.61 9.64
CA LEU A 202 27.84 7.27 10.18
C LEU A 202 29.01 6.79 11.05
N ALA A 203 30.25 6.94 10.57
CA ALA A 203 31.45 6.55 11.32
C ALA A 203 31.57 7.31 12.64
N GLU A 204 31.22 8.59 12.67
CA GLU A 204 31.18 9.41 13.89
C GLU A 204 30.16 8.86 14.90
N LYS A 205 28.94 8.51 14.45
CA LYS A 205 27.91 7.90 15.31
C LYS A 205 28.34 6.56 15.89
N ILE A 206 28.93 5.70 15.06
CA ILE A 206 29.45 4.41 15.50
C ILE A 206 30.57 4.60 16.52
N SER A 207 31.50 5.54 16.25
CA SER A 207 32.63 5.82 17.14
C SER A 207 32.15 6.35 18.49
N SER A 208 31.16 7.26 18.49
CA SER A 208 30.55 7.79 19.71
C SER A 208 29.83 6.70 20.52
N ALA A 209 29.06 5.83 19.86
CA ALA A 209 28.41 4.70 20.52
C ALA A 209 29.43 3.72 21.12
N ALA A 210 30.50 3.40 20.39
CA ALA A 210 31.56 2.52 20.86
C ALA A 210 32.29 3.13 22.07
N ALA A 211 32.61 4.42 22.04
CA ALA A 211 33.25 5.13 23.16
C ALA A 211 32.38 5.13 24.43
N ASN A 212 31.05 5.16 24.26
CA ASN A 212 30.09 5.15 25.37
C ASN A 212 29.63 3.75 25.78
N GLY A 213 30.09 2.69 25.10
CA GLY A 213 29.63 1.32 25.35
C GLY A 213 28.15 1.09 25.01
N THR A 214 27.56 1.92 24.14
CA THR A 214 26.14 1.87 23.80
C THR A 214 25.89 0.88 22.68
N ALA A 215 24.97 -0.07 22.89
CA ALA A 215 24.49 -0.94 21.82
C ALA A 215 23.70 -0.13 20.79
N ILE A 216 23.94 -0.40 19.50
CA ILE A 216 23.30 0.28 18.37
C ILE A 216 22.70 -0.74 17.41
N ASP A 217 21.57 -0.39 16.81
CA ASP A 217 21.00 -1.13 15.70
C ASP A 217 21.68 -0.68 14.39
N MET A 218 22.52 -1.55 13.84
CA MET A 218 23.23 -1.28 12.59
C MET A 218 22.29 -1.24 11.37
N GLN A 219 21.19 -1.98 11.39
CA GLN A 219 20.23 -1.97 10.29
C GLN A 219 19.52 -0.62 10.21
N ASP A 220 19.06 -0.09 11.34
CA ASP A 220 18.47 1.25 11.43
C ASP A 220 19.45 2.35 10.98
N LEU A 221 20.70 2.31 11.47
CA LEU A 221 21.71 3.30 11.08
C LEU A 221 22.04 3.26 9.58
N LEU A 222 22.17 2.07 9.00
CA LEU A 222 22.43 1.91 7.57
C LEU A 222 21.24 2.39 6.73
N MET A 223 20.01 2.13 7.18
CA MET A 223 18.80 2.62 6.51
C MET A 223 18.75 4.15 6.50
N LYS A 224 18.93 4.80 7.66
CA LYS A 224 18.99 6.27 7.79
C LYS A 224 20.09 6.88 6.93
N THR A 225 21.30 6.31 6.97
CA THR A 225 22.42 6.76 6.15
C THR A 225 22.12 6.66 4.64
N THR A 226 21.46 5.57 4.24
CA THR A 226 21.09 5.33 2.83
C THR A 226 20.00 6.31 2.39
N MET A 227 18.99 6.56 3.21
CA MET A 227 17.95 7.56 2.95
C MET A 227 18.54 8.96 2.79
N ASP A 228 19.37 9.41 3.73
CA ASP A 228 20.04 10.72 3.66
C ASP A 228 20.85 10.86 2.36
N SER A 229 21.51 9.78 1.94
CA SER A 229 22.31 9.75 0.72
C SER A 229 21.48 9.80 -0.55
N ILE A 230 20.46 8.94 -0.66
CA ILE A 230 19.61 8.85 -1.86
C ILE A 230 18.77 10.12 -2.02
N PHE A 231 18.30 10.74 -0.93
CA PHE A 231 17.57 11.99 -1.03
C PHE A 231 18.43 13.15 -1.51
N LYS A 232 19.67 13.23 -1.00
CA LYS A 232 20.62 14.25 -1.46
C LYS A 232 21.02 14.04 -2.91
N VAL A 233 21.27 12.80 -3.33
CA VAL A 233 21.62 12.50 -4.74
C VAL A 233 20.42 12.67 -5.68
N GLY A 234 19.24 12.21 -5.24
CA GLY A 234 18.03 12.13 -6.04
C GLY A 234 17.32 13.47 -6.19
N PHE A 235 17.09 14.17 -5.07
CA PHE A 235 16.28 15.38 -4.99
C PHE A 235 17.09 16.63 -4.65
N GLY A 236 18.33 16.46 -4.15
CA GLY A 236 19.18 17.57 -3.72
C GLY A 236 18.94 18.03 -2.28
N PHE A 237 18.07 17.37 -1.53
CA PHE A 237 17.70 17.73 -0.15
C PHE A 237 18.41 16.83 0.87
N GLU A 238 18.71 17.39 2.04
CA GLU A 238 19.24 16.63 3.18
C GLU A 238 18.10 16.36 4.15
N LEU A 239 17.79 15.08 4.37
CA LEU A 239 16.75 14.68 5.33
C LEU A 239 17.26 14.73 6.77
N ASN A 240 18.58 14.51 6.98
CA ASN A 240 19.19 14.44 8.30
C ASN A 240 18.49 13.43 9.23
N THR A 241 18.03 12.31 8.68
CA THR A 241 17.42 11.22 9.45
C THR A 241 18.40 10.62 10.46
N LEU A 242 19.70 10.65 10.16
CA LEU A 242 20.74 10.23 11.10
C LEU A 242 20.73 11.07 12.38
N SER A 243 20.54 12.40 12.31
CA SER A 243 20.53 13.24 13.52
C SER A 243 19.24 13.11 14.33
N GLY A 244 18.19 12.50 13.78
CA GLY A 244 16.90 12.31 14.45
C GLY A 244 16.14 13.60 14.73
N SER A 245 16.48 14.68 14.02
CA SER A 245 15.98 16.03 14.30
C SER A 245 14.86 16.47 13.36
N ASP A 246 14.62 15.75 12.27
CA ASP A 246 13.63 16.12 11.25
C ASP A 246 12.44 15.15 11.24
N GLU A 247 11.41 15.54 11.99
CA GLU A 247 10.19 14.75 12.18
C GLU A 247 9.51 14.33 10.85
N PRO A 248 9.32 15.22 9.85
CA PRO A 248 8.74 14.83 8.57
C PRO A 248 9.54 13.77 7.82
N SER A 249 10.87 13.83 7.88
CA SER A 249 11.75 12.84 7.23
C SER A 249 11.71 11.49 7.91
N MET A 250 11.59 11.45 9.24
CA MET A 250 11.42 10.19 9.98
C MET A 250 10.08 9.54 9.64
N GLN A 251 8.99 10.32 9.66
CA GLN A 251 7.66 9.84 9.26
C GLN A 251 7.64 9.30 7.82
N PHE A 252 8.31 9.98 6.89
CA PHE A 252 8.47 9.48 5.54
C PHE A 252 9.21 8.13 5.51
N SER A 253 10.34 8.01 6.22
CA SER A 253 11.17 6.79 6.22
C SER A 253 10.41 5.60 6.80
N GLU A 254 9.70 5.80 7.90
CA GLU A 254 8.86 4.77 8.53
C GLU A 254 7.70 4.37 7.63
N ALA A 255 6.98 5.35 7.06
CA ALA A 255 5.89 5.08 6.14
C ALA A 255 6.37 4.32 4.89
N PHE A 256 7.53 4.68 4.35
CA PHE A 256 8.13 4.01 3.20
C PHE A 256 8.55 2.58 3.51
N ASP A 257 9.19 2.32 4.65
CA ASP A 257 9.58 0.97 5.06
C ASP A 257 8.36 0.07 5.30
N GLU A 258 7.36 0.56 6.05
CA GLU A 258 6.12 -0.19 6.28
C GLU A 258 5.34 -0.40 4.97
N ALA A 259 5.30 0.60 4.06
CA ALA A 259 4.68 0.44 2.75
C ALA A 259 5.36 -0.65 1.91
N ASN A 260 6.70 -0.74 1.93
CA ASN A 260 7.42 -1.82 1.26
C ASN A 260 7.03 -3.17 1.84
N PHE A 261 7.07 -3.32 3.17
CA PHE A 261 6.67 -4.56 3.84
C PHE A 261 5.25 -4.98 3.46
N LEU A 262 4.28 -4.05 3.51
CA LEU A 262 2.88 -4.32 3.19
C LEU A 262 2.68 -4.71 1.73
N VAL A 263 3.37 -4.04 0.80
CA VAL A 263 3.33 -4.40 -0.63
C VAL A 263 3.93 -5.79 -0.88
N PHE A 264 5.06 -6.13 -0.24
CA PHE A 264 5.63 -7.48 -0.36
C PHE A 264 4.76 -8.55 0.29
N HIS A 265 4.08 -8.23 1.40
CA HIS A 265 3.15 -9.14 2.04
C HIS A 265 1.96 -9.53 1.12
N ARG A 266 1.56 -8.66 0.17
CA ARG A 266 0.51 -8.98 -0.82
C ARG A 266 0.82 -10.20 -1.70
N TYR A 267 2.10 -10.55 -1.87
CA TYR A 267 2.46 -11.76 -2.63
C TYR A 267 1.92 -13.03 -1.96
N VAL A 268 1.82 -13.06 -0.63
CA VAL A 268 1.33 -14.22 0.12
C VAL A 268 -0.08 -14.04 0.68
N ASP A 269 -0.57 -12.80 0.78
CA ASP A 269 -1.90 -12.48 1.31
C ASP A 269 -2.99 -12.64 0.25
N ILE A 270 -3.56 -13.84 0.12
CA ILE A 270 -4.62 -14.13 -0.85
C ILE A 270 -5.88 -13.24 -0.72
N PHE A 271 -6.08 -12.58 0.42
CA PHE A 271 -7.25 -11.73 0.68
C PHE A 271 -6.96 -10.23 0.53
N TRP A 272 -5.78 -9.83 0.05
CA TRP A 272 -5.40 -8.42 -0.02
C TRP A 272 -6.38 -7.57 -0.84
N LYS A 273 -6.93 -8.10 -1.93
CA LYS A 273 -7.94 -7.39 -2.74
C LYS A 273 -9.24 -7.12 -1.97
N LEU A 274 -9.67 -8.06 -1.12
CA LEU A 274 -10.86 -7.90 -0.28
C LEU A 274 -10.59 -6.89 0.84
N LYS A 275 -9.42 -6.98 1.50
CA LYS A 275 -9.00 -5.99 2.50
C LYS A 275 -8.91 -4.58 1.91
N ARG A 276 -8.49 -4.46 0.65
CA ARG A 276 -8.45 -3.21 -0.10
C ARG A 276 -9.83 -2.68 -0.40
N LEU A 277 -10.75 -3.53 -0.85
CA LEU A 277 -12.14 -3.15 -1.13
C LEU A 277 -12.83 -2.61 0.12
N LEU A 278 -12.60 -3.25 1.28
CA LEU A 278 -13.18 -2.85 2.56
C LEU A 278 -12.39 -1.74 3.27
N ASN A 279 -11.20 -1.40 2.75
CA ASN A 279 -10.25 -0.48 3.38
C ASN A 279 -9.97 -0.81 4.86
N ILE A 280 -9.56 -2.05 5.13
CA ILE A 280 -9.28 -2.56 6.48
C ILE A 280 -7.86 -3.16 6.61
N GLY A 281 -7.37 -3.26 7.85
CA GLY A 281 -6.14 -3.97 8.18
C GLY A 281 -4.90 -3.43 7.47
N SER A 282 -4.13 -4.33 6.85
CA SER A 282 -2.90 -4.02 6.09
C SER A 282 -3.11 -3.02 4.98
N GLU A 283 -4.24 -3.09 4.28
CA GLU A 283 -4.53 -2.25 3.12
C GLU A 283 -4.91 -0.82 3.51
N ALA A 284 -5.62 -0.66 4.63
CA ALA A 284 -5.91 0.66 5.18
C ALA A 284 -4.63 1.36 5.67
N LYS A 285 -3.73 0.61 6.30
CA LYS A 285 -2.40 1.11 6.70
C LYS A 285 -1.57 1.51 5.48
N LEU A 286 -1.48 0.63 4.48
CA LEU A 286 -0.75 0.92 3.25
C LEU A 286 -1.27 2.20 2.59
N LYS A 287 -2.60 2.38 2.49
CA LYS A 287 -3.19 3.61 1.96
C LYS A 287 -2.70 4.87 2.70
N ARG A 288 -2.71 4.86 4.04
CA ARG A 288 -2.21 5.99 4.85
C ARG A 288 -0.72 6.24 4.61
N ASN A 289 0.08 5.18 4.52
CA ASN A 289 1.52 5.32 4.28
C ASN A 289 1.80 5.89 2.89
N ILE A 290 1.04 5.49 1.87
CA ILE A 290 1.12 6.10 0.53
C ILE A 290 0.76 7.59 0.58
N GLU A 291 -0.27 7.98 1.34
CA GLU A 291 -0.63 9.40 1.49
C GLU A 291 0.52 10.22 2.12
N ILE A 292 1.20 9.68 3.14
CA ILE A 292 2.38 10.32 3.76
C ILE A 292 3.52 10.47 2.74
N ILE A 293 3.84 9.38 2.02
CA ILE A 293 4.89 9.34 1.00
C ILE A 293 4.63 10.35 -0.12
N ASP A 294 3.42 10.34 -0.67
CA ASP A 294 3.03 11.22 -1.77
C ASP A 294 3.08 12.69 -1.36
N ASN A 295 2.54 13.02 -0.18
CA ASN A 295 2.57 14.38 0.35
C ASN A 295 4.02 14.87 0.52
N PHE A 296 4.89 14.05 1.10
CA PHE A 296 6.30 14.39 1.31
C PHE A 296 7.03 14.62 -0.03
N VAL A 297 6.91 13.68 -0.96
CA VAL A 297 7.56 13.76 -2.27
C VAL A 297 7.04 14.95 -3.09
N MET A 298 5.73 15.22 -3.06
CA MET A 298 5.14 16.37 -3.75
C MET A 298 5.62 17.70 -3.18
N GLN A 299 5.77 17.81 -1.86
CA GLN A 299 6.37 18.99 -1.23
C GLN A 299 7.80 19.22 -1.71
N LEU A 300 8.64 18.17 -1.75
CA LEU A 300 10.01 18.28 -2.25
C LEU A 300 10.06 18.69 -3.73
N ILE A 301 9.20 18.12 -4.57
CA ILE A 301 9.09 18.51 -5.98
C ILE A 301 8.69 19.99 -6.10
N HIS A 302 7.73 20.44 -5.30
CA HIS A 302 7.30 21.84 -5.29
C HIS A 302 8.44 22.78 -4.87
N GLN A 303 9.10 22.50 -3.75
CA GLN A 303 10.26 23.27 -3.28
C GLN A 303 11.36 23.33 -4.33
N LYS A 304 11.63 22.20 -5.02
CA LYS A 304 12.62 22.16 -6.08
C LYS A 304 12.26 23.03 -7.27
N ARG A 305 10.98 23.04 -7.67
CA ARG A 305 10.47 23.90 -8.74
C ARG A 305 10.67 25.38 -8.40
N GLU A 306 10.39 25.78 -7.16
CA GLU A 306 10.59 27.16 -6.70
C GLU A 306 12.08 27.55 -6.65
N GLN A 307 12.96 26.70 -6.12
CA GLN A 307 14.41 26.94 -6.14
C GLN A 307 14.96 27.15 -7.56
N MET A 308 14.46 26.38 -8.52
CA MET A 308 14.87 26.51 -9.93
C MET A 308 14.39 27.83 -10.56
N LYS A 309 13.23 28.36 -10.17
CA LYS A 309 12.73 29.66 -10.65
C LYS A 309 13.61 30.81 -10.17
N ASN A 310 14.16 30.71 -8.95
CA ASN A 310 14.94 31.78 -8.32
C ASN A 310 16.40 31.87 -8.83
N GLY A 311 16.81 31.00 -9.77
CA GLY A 311 17.85 31.23 -10.78
C GLY A 311 19.33 31.23 -10.34
N ARG A 312 19.68 31.74 -9.16
CA ARG A 312 21.10 31.93 -8.75
C ARG A 312 21.82 30.62 -8.40
N ASP A 313 21.16 29.72 -7.67
CA ASP A 313 21.77 28.45 -7.25
C ASP A 313 21.79 27.41 -8.38
N TYR A 314 20.78 27.42 -9.25
CA TYR A 314 20.67 26.53 -10.40
C TYR A 314 21.79 26.76 -11.42
N ALA A 315 22.05 28.03 -11.80
CA ALA A 315 23.11 28.35 -12.76
C ALA A 315 24.50 27.92 -12.25
N THR A 316 24.73 28.03 -10.94
CA THR A 316 25.99 27.66 -10.28
C THR A 316 26.16 26.15 -10.15
N ALA A 317 25.10 25.42 -9.77
CA ALA A 317 25.10 23.96 -9.69
C ALA A 317 25.29 23.31 -11.07
N LYS A 318 24.62 23.84 -12.10
CA LYS A 318 24.77 23.44 -13.49
C LYS A 318 26.19 23.64 -14.02
N LYS A 319 26.79 24.80 -13.75
CA LYS A 319 28.18 25.11 -14.15
C LYS A 319 29.22 24.20 -13.49
N LYS A 320 28.91 23.65 -12.30
CA LYS A 320 29.79 22.72 -11.57
C LYS A 320 29.50 21.23 -11.84
N GLY A 321 28.51 20.90 -12.66
CA GLY A 321 28.10 19.51 -12.91
C GLY A 321 27.54 18.80 -11.66
N ARG A 322 27.00 19.54 -10.69
CA ARG A 322 26.52 19.04 -9.38
C ARG A 322 24.99 19.05 -9.28
N GLU A 323 24.31 18.77 -10.38
CA GLU A 323 22.85 18.69 -10.38
C GLU A 323 22.41 17.35 -9.76
N ASP A 324 21.35 17.35 -8.97
CA ASP A 324 20.65 16.13 -8.54
C ASP A 324 19.92 15.46 -9.72
N ILE A 325 19.53 14.20 -9.52
CA ILE A 325 18.86 13.40 -10.54
C ILE A 325 17.54 14.06 -11.01
N LEU A 326 16.73 14.59 -10.08
CA LEU A 326 15.45 15.22 -10.42
C LEU A 326 15.62 16.41 -11.37
N THR A 327 16.65 17.22 -11.14
CA THR A 327 17.01 18.36 -11.99
C THR A 327 17.44 17.90 -13.40
N ARG A 328 18.23 16.83 -13.51
CA ARG A 328 18.68 16.30 -14.81
C ARG A 328 17.58 15.58 -15.60
N PHE A 329 16.63 14.93 -14.93
CA PHE A 329 15.48 14.33 -15.61
C PHE A 329 14.65 15.36 -16.39
N ARG A 330 14.48 16.58 -15.85
CA ARG A 330 13.84 17.69 -16.58
C ARG A 330 14.63 18.07 -17.84
N GLY A 331 15.95 18.18 -17.72
CA GLY A 331 16.83 18.47 -18.85
C GLY A 331 16.75 17.43 -19.97
N CYS A 332 16.57 16.15 -19.63
CA CYS A 332 16.42 15.06 -20.59
C CYS A 332 15.03 14.99 -21.25
N LEU A 333 13.98 15.47 -20.58
CA LEU A 333 12.60 15.40 -21.08
C LEU A 333 12.25 16.53 -22.04
N GLY A 334 13.04 17.60 -22.12
CA GLY A 334 12.82 18.69 -23.09
C GLY A 334 11.48 19.43 -22.97
N THR A 335 10.68 19.13 -21.95
CA THR A 335 9.35 19.70 -21.75
C THR A 335 9.39 20.87 -20.76
N PRO A 336 8.90 22.06 -21.14
CA PRO A 336 8.27 22.95 -20.19
C PRO A 336 6.96 22.28 -19.71
N TYR A 337 6.55 22.57 -18.47
CA TYR A 337 5.27 22.10 -17.93
C TYR A 337 4.09 22.59 -18.77
#